data_AF-A0AAW3HXU1-F1
#
_entry.id   AF-A0AAW3HXU1-F1
#
_cell.length_a   1.000
_cell.length_b   1.000
_cell.length_c   1.000
_cell.angle_alpha   90.00
_cell.angle_beta   90.00
_cell.angle_gamma   90.00
#
_symmetry.space_group_name_H-M   'P 1'
#
loop_
_entity.id
_entity.type
_entity.pdbx_description
1 polymer ?
#
loop_
_entity_poly.entity_id
_entity_poly.type
_entity_poly.pdbx_seq_one_letter_code
_entity_poly.pdbx_strand_id
1 'polypeptide(L)'
;MTASLLLGITIVLVASWGALALWIRAPLARGPRALLTLAWMLLALSALAALVWPSWRPAGYGFATATLALLIWWLGIRASNDRAWIPEVARQTYGEVDGNRVTLHNVRNFHWRTRTDFTPRWETRHYALNELQSVDVALSYWGRPAIAHALVSFGFGDDRYVVFSVEIRRKEGDRFSEIGGFFKQYELSLIASTEEDSLRVRTNVRDEDSYLYRVHMPPDNARSLFLAYVASANRLRDSPRFYHTLTANCTTIVFQMARRIVPGLPLDYRQLASGYLPEYFYDLGVLQGAQSAAEYRRLGRYTDRARAHGNAPGFSRVVRQGVPGIGAPCEGMAPTKLAPQASPPPCL
;
A
#
# COMPACT_ATOMS: atom_id res chain seq x y z
N MET A 1 31.87 33.51 3.24
CA MET A 1 32.02 32.27 2.46
C MET A 1 31.02 31.19 2.87
N THR A 2 30.93 30.85 4.16
CA THR A 2 29.97 29.86 4.68
C THR A 2 28.50 30.21 4.43
N ALA A 3 28.10 31.47 4.66
CA ALA A 3 26.72 31.93 4.42
C ALA A 3 26.30 31.85 2.95
N SER A 4 27.17 32.26 2.01
CA SER A 4 26.91 32.16 0.56
C SER A 4 26.81 30.71 0.09
N LEU A 5 27.62 29.81 0.67
CA LEU A 5 27.56 28.38 0.37
C LEU A 5 26.24 27.76 0.84
N LEU A 6 25.83 28.04 2.09
CA LEU A 6 24.54 27.56 2.64
C LEU A 6 23.35 28.10 1.85
N LEU A 7 23.39 29.37 1.45
CA LEU A 7 22.35 29.98 0.62
C LEU A 7 22.30 29.33 -0.78
N GLY A 8 23.45 29.06 -1.40
CA GLY A 8 23.53 28.34 -2.66
C GLY A 8 22.93 26.94 -2.59
N ILE A 9 23.28 26.16 -1.55
CA ILE A 9 22.68 24.83 -1.30
C ILE A 9 21.16 24.95 -1.15
N THR A 10 20.69 25.93 -0.38
CA THR A 10 19.26 26.17 -0.18
C THR A 10 18.55 26.46 -1.50
N ILE A 11 19.11 27.34 -2.34
CA ILE A 11 18.54 27.64 -3.67
C ILE A 11 18.46 26.37 -4.51
N VAL A 12 19.50 25.54 -4.54
CA VAL A 12 19.51 24.29 -5.32
C VAL A 12 18.44 23.32 -4.83
N LEU A 13 18.27 23.15 -3.51
CA LEU A 13 17.26 22.26 -2.95
C LEU A 13 15.84 22.75 -3.25
N VAL A 14 15.57 24.04 -3.05
CA VAL A 14 14.27 24.66 -3.35
C VAL A 14 13.98 24.62 -4.85
N ALA A 15 14.98 24.89 -5.70
CA ALA A 15 14.84 24.82 -7.14
C ALA A 15 14.50 23.42 -7.61
N SER A 16 15.20 22.40 -7.10
CA SER A 16 14.97 20.99 -7.43
C SER A 16 13.59 20.52 -6.98
N TRP A 17 13.21 20.81 -5.73
CA TRP A 17 11.89 20.49 -5.21
C TRP A 17 10.77 21.21 -5.99
N GLY A 18 10.95 22.50 -6.26
CA GLY A 18 9.95 23.31 -6.96
C GLY A 18 9.77 22.89 -8.42
N ALA A 19 10.85 22.53 -9.11
CA ALA A 19 10.80 22.01 -10.47
C ALA A 19 9.99 20.71 -10.53
N LEU A 20 10.22 19.78 -9.60
CA LEU A 20 9.46 18.53 -9.49
C LEU A 20 8.00 18.78 -9.12
N ALA A 21 7.73 19.67 -8.15
CA ALA A 21 6.39 20.04 -7.75
C ALA A 21 5.58 20.62 -8.93
N LEU A 22 6.17 21.55 -9.68
CA LEU A 22 5.55 22.13 -10.87
C LEU A 22 5.35 21.09 -11.98
N TRP A 23 6.37 20.28 -12.27
CA TRP A 23 6.30 19.26 -13.33
C TRP A 23 5.24 18.18 -13.06
N ILE A 24 5.08 17.78 -11.80
CA ILE A 24 4.15 16.71 -11.41
C ILE A 24 2.73 17.25 -11.19
N ARG A 25 2.60 18.42 -10.55
CA ARG A 25 1.29 18.90 -10.03
C ARG A 25 0.72 20.13 -10.67
N ALA A 26 1.48 20.91 -11.44
CA ALA A 26 0.90 22.10 -12.04
C ALA A 26 -0.29 21.69 -12.94
N PRO A 27 -1.48 22.30 -12.79
CA PRO A 27 -2.70 21.96 -13.51
C PRO A 27 -2.66 22.53 -14.94
N LEU A 28 -1.58 22.27 -15.66
CA LEU A 28 -1.29 22.76 -17.00
C LEU A 28 -1.06 21.59 -17.95
N ALA A 29 -1.34 21.79 -19.24
CA ALA A 29 -0.94 20.84 -20.28
C ALA A 29 0.60 20.69 -20.32
N ARG A 30 1.09 19.61 -20.94
CA ARG A 30 2.52 19.24 -20.92
C ARG A 30 3.45 20.36 -21.40
N GLY A 31 3.08 21.08 -22.47
CA GLY A 31 3.87 22.18 -23.04
C GLY A 31 4.02 23.37 -22.07
N PRO A 32 2.93 24.05 -21.68
CA PRO A 32 2.98 25.15 -20.71
C PRO A 32 3.61 24.74 -19.38
N ARG A 33 3.41 23.49 -18.95
CA ARG A 33 4.05 22.96 -17.76
C ARG A 33 5.57 22.88 -17.90
N ALA A 34 6.07 22.38 -19.03
CA ALA A 34 7.50 22.35 -19.32
C ALA A 34 8.10 23.76 -19.33
N LEU A 35 7.43 24.73 -19.94
CA LEU A 35 7.85 26.12 -19.97
C LEU A 35 7.89 26.74 -18.57
N LEU A 36 6.88 26.49 -17.73
CA LEU A 36 6.86 26.97 -16.35
C LEU A 36 8.00 26.38 -15.52
N THR A 37 8.23 25.07 -15.62
CA THR A 37 9.36 24.41 -14.95
C THR A 37 10.71 24.93 -15.45
N LEU A 38 10.85 25.20 -16.76
CA LEU A 38 12.07 25.78 -17.32
C LEU A 38 12.30 27.21 -16.81
N ALA A 39 11.26 28.05 -16.82
CA ALA A 39 11.34 29.42 -16.30
C ALA A 39 11.74 29.44 -14.82
N TRP A 40 11.19 28.54 -14.01
CA TRP A 40 11.58 28.33 -12.62
C TRP A 40 13.06 27.98 -12.47
N MET A 41 13.58 27.05 -13.28
CA MET A 41 14.98 26.65 -13.25
C MET A 41 15.92 27.78 -13.71
N LEU A 42 15.55 28.55 -14.74
CA LEU A 42 16.31 29.70 -15.21
C LEU A 42 16.37 30.81 -14.14
N LEU A 43 15.26 31.05 -13.43
CA LEU A 43 15.21 32.00 -12.32
C LEU A 43 16.11 31.54 -11.16
N ALA A 44 16.11 30.24 -10.83
CA ALA A 44 17.01 29.67 -9.83
C ALA A 44 18.49 29.82 -10.21
N LEU A 45 18.86 29.55 -11.47
CA LEU A 45 20.22 29.75 -11.99
C LEU A 45 20.63 31.23 -11.90
N SER A 46 19.73 32.15 -12.22
CA SER A 46 19.95 33.59 -12.10
C SER A 46 20.13 34.02 -10.63
N ALA A 47 19.42 33.38 -9.69
CA ALA A 47 19.59 33.61 -8.26
C ALA A 47 20.92 33.05 -7.72
N LEU A 48 21.41 31.92 -8.26
CA LEU A 48 22.76 31.42 -7.95
C LEU A 48 23.85 32.36 -8.47
N ALA A 49 23.68 32.89 -9.69
CA ALA A 49 24.58 33.89 -10.27
C ALA A 49 24.67 35.16 -9.40
N ALA A 50 23.58 35.55 -8.75
CA ALA A 50 23.54 36.69 -7.80
C ALA A 50 24.41 36.53 -6.56
N LEU A 51 24.83 35.30 -6.22
CA LEU A 51 25.77 35.05 -5.11
C LEU A 51 27.20 35.46 -5.44
N VAL A 52 27.54 35.47 -6.74
CA VAL A 52 28.88 35.80 -7.24
C VAL A 52 28.90 37.21 -7.83
N TRP A 53 27.85 37.61 -8.54
CA TRP A 53 27.76 38.90 -9.22
C TRP A 53 26.66 39.79 -8.63
N PRO A 54 27.02 40.88 -7.90
CA PRO A 54 26.04 41.73 -7.22
C PRO A 54 24.98 42.38 -8.13
N SER A 55 25.27 42.58 -9.42
CA SER A 55 24.30 43.10 -10.40
C SER A 55 23.08 42.21 -10.60
N TRP A 56 23.19 40.92 -10.26
CA TRP A 56 22.10 39.95 -10.37
C TRP A 56 21.23 39.84 -9.10
N ARG A 57 21.49 40.64 -8.05
CA ARG A 57 20.70 40.64 -6.81
C ARG A 57 19.17 40.72 -7.01
N PRO A 58 18.63 41.50 -7.97
CA PRO A 58 17.20 41.48 -8.27
C PRO A 58 16.65 40.09 -8.60
N ALA A 59 17.42 39.23 -9.28
CA ALA A 59 17.01 37.86 -9.58
C ALA A 59 16.87 37.00 -8.31
N GLY A 60 17.70 37.25 -7.30
CA GLY A 60 17.56 36.62 -5.98
C GLY A 60 16.23 36.95 -5.30
N TYR A 61 15.83 38.23 -5.31
CA TYR A 61 14.51 38.65 -4.79
C TYR A 61 13.36 38.09 -5.63
N GLY A 62 13.53 38.02 -6.95
CA GLY A 62 12.58 37.38 -7.86
C GLY A 62 12.37 35.90 -7.52
N PHE A 63 13.45 35.15 -7.33
CA PHE A 63 13.38 33.73 -6.95
C PHE A 63 12.75 33.52 -5.57
N ALA A 64 13.07 34.37 -4.59
CA ALA A 64 12.45 34.32 -3.26
C ALA A 64 10.93 34.57 -3.33
N THR A 65 10.51 35.57 -4.12
CA THR A 65 9.09 35.88 -4.34
C THR A 65 8.37 34.75 -5.06
N ALA A 66 8.98 34.18 -6.11
CA ALA A 66 8.44 33.03 -6.82
C ALA A 66 8.35 31.79 -5.91
N THR A 67 9.32 31.60 -5.01
CA THR A 67 9.28 30.53 -4.00
C THR A 67 8.11 30.72 -3.05
N LEU A 68 7.86 31.93 -2.57
CA LEU A 68 6.70 32.22 -1.72
C LEU A 68 5.39 31.92 -2.45
N ALA A 69 5.25 32.34 -3.71
CA ALA A 69 4.08 32.03 -4.53
C ALA A 69 3.89 30.51 -4.72
N LEU A 70 4.98 29.80 -4.99
CA LEU A 70 4.97 28.34 -5.11
C LEU A 70 4.54 27.66 -3.80
N LEU A 71 5.02 28.13 -2.65
CA LEU A 71 4.63 27.61 -1.34
C LEU A 71 3.15 27.86 -1.03
N ILE A 72 2.64 29.07 -1.31
CA ILE A 72 1.23 29.40 -1.13
C ILE A 72 0.36 28.47 -1.99
N TRP A 73 0.70 28.32 -3.27
CA TRP A 73 0.02 27.37 -4.16
C TRP A 73 0.09 25.94 -3.60
N TRP A 74 1.27 25.49 -3.19
CA TRP A 74 1.49 24.14 -2.67
C TRP A 74 0.63 23.83 -1.44
N LEU A 75 0.57 24.77 -0.49
CA LEU A 75 -0.25 24.66 0.72
C LEU A 75 -1.75 24.69 0.41
N GLY A 76 -2.15 25.41 -0.64
CA GLY A 76 -3.53 25.46 -1.13
C GLY A 76 -4.04 24.16 -1.78
N ILE A 77 -3.17 23.22 -2.17
CA ILE A 77 -3.59 21.94 -2.75
C ILE A 77 -4.26 21.07 -1.67
N ARG A 78 -5.58 20.91 -1.78
CA ARG A 78 -6.41 20.09 -0.88
C ARG A 78 -6.66 18.68 -1.43
N ALA A 79 -6.61 17.70 -0.55
CA ALA A 79 -7.09 16.36 -0.84
C ALA A 79 -8.63 16.40 -0.93
N SER A 80 -9.21 15.52 -1.73
CA SER A 80 -10.66 15.42 -1.89
C SER A 80 -11.03 13.98 -2.21
N ASN A 81 -12.21 13.54 -1.74
CA ASN A 81 -12.81 12.27 -2.13
C ASN A 81 -13.68 12.39 -3.39
N ASP A 82 -13.93 13.61 -3.86
CA ASP A 82 -14.82 13.96 -4.96
C ASP A 82 -14.01 14.31 -6.22
N ARG A 83 -13.47 13.28 -6.88
CA ARG A 83 -12.80 13.40 -8.17
C ARG A 83 -13.25 12.28 -9.10
N ALA A 84 -13.01 12.45 -10.40
CA ALA A 84 -13.13 11.36 -11.36
C ALA A 84 -12.00 10.35 -11.10
N TRP A 85 -12.32 9.24 -10.42
CA TRP A 85 -11.38 8.19 -10.05
C TRP A 85 -11.39 7.06 -11.08
N ILE A 86 -10.24 6.41 -11.28
CA ILE A 86 -10.24 5.17 -12.07
C ILE A 86 -11.10 4.08 -11.38
N PRO A 87 -11.69 3.13 -12.13
CA PRO A 87 -12.64 2.17 -11.55
C PRO A 87 -12.12 1.35 -10.37
N GLU A 88 -10.82 1.01 -10.37
CA GLU A 88 -10.14 0.19 -9.35
C GLU A 88 -10.22 0.77 -7.93
N VAL A 89 -10.33 2.10 -7.84
CA VAL A 89 -10.30 2.89 -6.60
C VAL A 89 -11.45 3.91 -6.55
N ALA A 90 -12.49 3.67 -7.36
CA ALA A 90 -13.64 4.56 -7.47
C ALA A 90 -14.40 4.68 -6.16
N ARG A 91 -14.50 3.57 -5.40
CA ARG A 91 -15.09 3.52 -4.07
C ARG A 91 -14.01 3.31 -3.01
N GLN A 92 -14.24 3.90 -1.84
CA GLN A 92 -13.45 3.63 -0.63
C GLN A 92 -14.23 2.70 0.28
N THR A 93 -13.51 1.79 0.93
CA THR A 93 -14.07 0.96 1.98
C THR A 93 -14.38 1.81 3.21
N TYR A 94 -15.49 1.49 3.86
CA TYR A 94 -15.84 1.96 5.19
C TYR A 94 -16.52 0.82 5.95
N GLY A 95 -16.66 0.94 7.25
CA GLY A 95 -17.34 -0.10 8.01
C GLY A 95 -17.97 0.38 9.30
N GLU A 96 -18.90 -0.43 9.77
CA GLU A 96 -19.66 -0.27 11.00
C GLU A 96 -19.22 -1.36 11.98
N VAL A 97 -19.09 -1.00 13.25
CA VAL A 97 -18.66 -1.92 14.32
C VAL A 97 -19.73 -1.89 15.40
N ASP A 98 -20.36 -3.05 15.62
CA ASP A 98 -21.40 -3.26 16.62
C ASP A 98 -21.01 -4.47 17.49
N GLY A 99 -20.30 -4.19 18.58
CA GLY A 99 -19.73 -5.20 19.47
C GLY A 99 -18.84 -6.18 18.71
N ASN A 100 -19.28 -7.43 18.62
CA ASN A 100 -18.57 -8.50 17.93
C ASN A 100 -18.75 -8.48 16.39
N ARG A 101 -19.74 -7.76 15.86
CA ARG A 101 -20.07 -7.76 14.43
C ARG A 101 -19.45 -6.55 13.75
N VAL A 102 -18.79 -6.79 12.61
CA VAL A 102 -18.25 -5.75 11.74
C VAL A 102 -18.86 -5.89 10.36
N THR A 103 -19.46 -4.82 9.86
CA THR A 103 -19.99 -4.73 8.49
C THR A 103 -19.04 -3.87 7.67
N LEU A 104 -18.44 -4.42 6.62
CA LEU A 104 -17.62 -3.69 5.67
C LEU A 104 -18.42 -3.42 4.40
N HIS A 105 -18.43 -2.17 3.98
CA HIS A 105 -19.05 -1.73 2.74
C HIS A 105 -17.98 -1.39 1.71
N ASN A 106 -18.35 -1.51 0.43
CA ASN A 106 -17.43 -1.34 -0.69
C ASN A 106 -16.21 -2.26 -0.58
N VAL A 107 -16.44 -3.54 -0.23
CA VAL A 107 -15.42 -4.57 -0.37
C VAL A 107 -15.27 -4.90 -1.85
N ARG A 108 -14.06 -4.74 -2.38
CA ARG A 108 -13.76 -4.96 -3.80
C ARG A 108 -13.67 -6.45 -4.10
N ASN A 109 -14.41 -6.90 -5.11
CA ASN A 109 -14.38 -8.28 -5.59
C ASN A 109 -14.33 -8.33 -7.12
N PHE A 110 -13.38 -7.60 -7.71
CA PHE A 110 -13.32 -7.44 -9.16
C PHE A 110 -12.89 -8.74 -9.84
N HIS A 111 -13.56 -9.08 -10.93
CA HIS A 111 -13.16 -10.21 -11.75
C HIS A 111 -12.28 -9.73 -12.92
N TRP A 112 -10.97 -9.95 -12.79
CA TRP A 112 -9.96 -9.51 -13.74
C TRP A 112 -9.69 -10.54 -14.84
N ARG A 113 -9.72 -10.09 -16.09
CA ARG A 113 -9.28 -10.86 -17.29
C ARG A 113 -7.96 -10.32 -17.82
N THR A 114 -7.81 -9.00 -17.89
CA THR A 114 -6.55 -8.32 -18.21
C THR A 114 -6.38 -7.09 -17.30
N ARG A 115 -5.29 -6.32 -17.47
CA ARG A 115 -5.07 -5.07 -16.72
C ARG A 115 -6.15 -4.01 -16.97
N THR A 116 -6.85 -4.08 -18.10
CA THR A 116 -7.85 -3.08 -18.52
C THR A 116 -9.23 -3.68 -18.78
N ASP A 117 -9.36 -5.01 -18.81
CA ASP A 117 -10.63 -5.72 -18.91
C ASP A 117 -10.93 -6.46 -17.60
N PHE A 118 -11.95 -6.00 -16.91
CA PHE A 118 -12.43 -6.56 -15.66
C PHE A 118 -13.91 -6.24 -15.45
N THR A 119 -14.58 -7.03 -14.62
CA THR A 119 -15.96 -6.77 -14.19
C THR A 119 -15.94 -6.19 -12.77
N PRO A 120 -16.29 -4.90 -12.58
CA PRO A 120 -16.37 -4.30 -11.26
C PRO A 120 -17.46 -4.94 -10.40
N ARG A 121 -17.14 -5.24 -9.14
CA ARG A 121 -18.10 -5.71 -8.14
C ARG A 121 -17.69 -5.19 -6.78
N TRP A 122 -18.63 -4.53 -6.10
CA TRP A 122 -18.47 -3.95 -4.78
C TRP A 122 -19.51 -4.57 -3.86
N GLU A 123 -19.06 -5.16 -2.76
CA GLU A 123 -19.91 -5.95 -1.87
C GLU A 123 -20.02 -5.30 -0.49
N THR A 124 -21.07 -5.67 0.22
CA THR A 124 -21.14 -5.52 1.67
C THR A 124 -20.87 -6.89 2.28
N ARG A 125 -19.93 -6.97 3.23
CA ARG A 125 -19.53 -8.22 3.89
C ARG A 125 -19.59 -8.06 5.40
N HIS A 126 -19.86 -9.16 6.07
CA HIS A 126 -20.06 -9.21 7.52
C HIS A 126 -19.04 -10.16 8.12
N TYR A 127 -18.46 -9.75 9.24
CA TYR A 127 -17.41 -10.46 9.94
C TYR A 127 -17.69 -10.45 11.44
N ALA A 128 -17.44 -11.57 12.11
CA ALA A 128 -17.49 -11.65 13.57
C ALA A 128 -16.05 -11.63 14.12
N LEU A 129 -15.74 -10.72 15.04
CA LEU A 129 -14.38 -10.55 15.57
C LEU A 129 -13.88 -11.78 16.32
N ASN A 130 -14.79 -12.53 16.94
CA ASN A 130 -14.49 -13.81 17.60
C ASN A 130 -14.15 -14.94 16.62
N GLU A 131 -14.53 -14.83 15.35
CA GLU A 131 -14.18 -15.78 14.28
C GLU A 131 -12.84 -15.46 13.62
N LEU A 132 -12.17 -14.34 13.97
CA LEU A 132 -10.86 -13.99 13.41
C LEU A 132 -9.79 -15.00 13.88
N GLN A 133 -9.23 -15.74 12.93
CA GLN A 133 -8.30 -16.85 13.16
C GLN A 133 -6.87 -16.55 12.69
N SER A 134 -6.67 -15.72 11.67
CA SER A 134 -5.35 -15.48 11.11
C SER A 134 -5.12 -14.07 10.61
N VAL A 135 -3.86 -13.66 10.64
CA VAL A 135 -3.35 -12.47 9.96
C VAL A 135 -2.21 -12.91 9.06
N ASP A 136 -2.36 -12.67 7.76
CA ASP A 136 -1.34 -12.97 6.76
C ASP A 136 -0.89 -11.65 6.11
N VAL A 137 0.41 -11.50 5.89
CA VAL A 137 0.96 -10.38 5.11
C VAL A 137 1.29 -10.90 3.72
N ALA A 138 0.65 -10.31 2.71
CA ALA A 138 0.99 -10.55 1.32
C ALA A 138 1.92 -9.45 0.81
N LEU A 139 3.02 -9.85 0.17
CA LEU A 139 3.96 -8.93 -0.45
C LEU A 139 4.00 -9.20 -1.95
N SER A 140 3.76 -8.16 -2.75
CA SER A 140 3.94 -8.23 -4.20
C SER A 140 5.13 -7.40 -4.64
N TYR A 141 5.96 -7.97 -5.50
CA TYR A 141 7.19 -7.38 -6.01
C TYR A 141 7.04 -7.13 -7.51
N TRP A 142 7.33 -5.89 -7.92
CA TRP A 142 7.48 -5.50 -9.31
C TRP A 142 8.74 -4.65 -9.47
N GLY A 143 9.57 -5.02 -10.44
CA GLY A 143 10.78 -4.27 -10.76
C GLY A 143 11.88 -4.40 -9.70
N ARG A 144 11.82 -3.62 -8.61
CA ARG A 144 12.95 -3.44 -7.67
C ARG A 144 12.83 -4.33 -6.43
N PRO A 145 13.87 -5.11 -6.06
CA PRO A 145 13.83 -6.01 -4.90
C PRO A 145 13.54 -5.35 -3.54
N ALA A 146 13.92 -4.07 -3.38
CA ALA A 146 13.75 -3.33 -2.12
C ALA A 146 12.34 -2.74 -1.91
N ILE A 147 11.48 -2.77 -2.93
CA ILE A 147 10.13 -2.19 -2.87
C ILE A 147 9.12 -3.30 -3.15
N ALA A 148 8.28 -3.58 -2.16
CA ALA A 148 7.13 -4.45 -2.28
C ALA A 148 5.84 -3.73 -1.90
N HIS A 149 4.73 -4.08 -2.52
CA HIS A 149 3.41 -3.67 -2.06
C HIS A 149 2.96 -4.62 -0.98
N ALA A 150 2.78 -4.08 0.23
CA ALA A 150 2.29 -4.84 1.36
C ALA A 150 0.75 -4.78 1.44
N LEU A 151 0.14 -5.95 1.62
CA LEU A 151 -1.26 -6.11 1.93
C LEU A 151 -1.40 -6.96 3.18
N VAL A 152 -2.49 -6.75 3.94
CA VAL A 152 -2.77 -7.56 5.13
C VAL A 152 -4.10 -8.26 4.94
N SER A 153 -4.07 -9.58 4.99
CA SER A 153 -5.24 -10.45 4.90
C SER A 153 -5.64 -10.95 6.28
N PHE A 154 -6.93 -10.87 6.59
CA PHE A 154 -7.53 -11.36 7.82
C PHE A 154 -8.41 -12.56 7.50
N GLY A 155 -8.16 -13.70 8.15
CA GLY A 155 -8.90 -14.95 7.96
C GLY A 155 -9.93 -15.18 9.06
N PHE A 156 -11.17 -15.48 8.68
CA PHE A 156 -12.32 -15.68 9.58
C PHE A 156 -12.84 -17.14 9.58
N GLY A 157 -11.99 -18.09 9.20
CA GLY A 157 -12.37 -19.50 9.00
C GLY A 157 -13.17 -19.74 7.72
N ASP A 158 -13.38 -21.01 7.37
CA ASP A 158 -14.20 -21.47 6.24
C ASP A 158 -13.86 -20.81 4.89
N ASP A 159 -12.56 -20.65 4.62
CA ASP A 159 -12.03 -19.98 3.41
C ASP A 159 -12.47 -18.50 3.26
N ARG A 160 -12.94 -17.86 4.34
CA ARG A 160 -13.35 -16.46 4.34
C ARG A 160 -12.18 -15.57 4.73
N TYR A 161 -11.70 -14.79 3.76
CA TYR A 161 -10.63 -13.81 3.96
C TYR A 161 -11.07 -12.41 3.51
N VAL A 162 -10.43 -11.40 4.10
CA VAL A 162 -10.51 -10.02 3.64
C VAL A 162 -9.14 -9.37 3.69
N VAL A 163 -8.76 -8.81 2.55
CA VAL A 163 -7.47 -8.14 2.36
C VAL A 163 -7.67 -6.65 2.48
N PHE A 164 -6.93 -6.00 3.36
CA PHE A 164 -6.77 -4.55 3.35
C PHE A 164 -5.52 -4.15 2.59
N SER A 165 -5.69 -3.17 1.72
CA SER A 165 -4.60 -2.55 0.98
C SER A 165 -4.69 -1.03 1.04
N VAL A 166 -3.56 -0.41 1.37
CA VAL A 166 -3.38 1.03 1.26
C VAL A 166 -2.87 1.30 -0.15
N GLU A 167 -3.65 2.02 -0.92
CA GLU A 167 -3.43 2.22 -2.35
C GLU A 167 -3.33 3.72 -2.66
N ILE A 168 -2.66 4.03 -3.77
CA ILE A 168 -2.79 5.36 -4.39
C ILE A 168 -4.19 5.48 -5.01
N ARG A 169 -4.91 6.56 -4.73
CA ARG A 169 -6.18 6.88 -5.38
C ARG A 169 -5.90 7.72 -6.63
N ARG A 170 -5.83 7.06 -7.79
CA ARG A 170 -5.55 7.69 -9.09
C ARG A 170 -6.82 8.25 -9.71
N LYS A 171 -6.70 9.44 -10.30
CA LYS A 171 -7.77 10.04 -11.12
C LYS A 171 -7.78 9.45 -12.51
N GLU A 172 -8.90 9.58 -13.19
CA GLU A 172 -8.97 9.33 -14.63
C GLU A 172 -7.96 10.21 -15.37
N GLY A 173 -7.27 9.63 -16.35
CA GLY A 173 -6.21 10.31 -17.10
C GLY A 173 -4.85 10.40 -16.37
N ASP A 174 -4.76 10.15 -15.06
CA ASP A 174 -3.47 10.09 -14.36
C ASP A 174 -2.63 8.94 -14.92
N ARG A 175 -1.39 9.21 -15.27
CA ARG A 175 -0.37 8.17 -15.49
C ARG A 175 0.31 7.84 -14.16
N PHE A 176 0.61 6.57 -13.93
CA PHE A 176 1.39 6.15 -12.78
C PHE A 176 2.78 6.80 -12.81
N SER A 177 3.26 7.17 -11.63
CA SER A 177 4.55 7.82 -11.38
C SER A 177 5.04 7.37 -10.01
N GLU A 178 6.24 6.79 -9.97
CA GLU A 178 6.90 6.32 -8.75
C GLU A 178 7.13 7.45 -7.74
N ILE A 179 7.41 8.66 -8.24
CA ILE A 179 7.66 9.84 -7.41
C ILE A 179 6.39 10.65 -7.12
N GLY A 180 5.26 10.33 -7.76
CA GLY A 180 4.01 11.08 -7.62
C GLY A 180 3.51 11.19 -6.18
N GLY A 181 3.75 10.15 -5.38
CA GLY A 181 3.39 10.13 -3.96
C GLY A 181 4.17 11.12 -3.09
N PHE A 182 5.37 11.57 -3.49
CA PHE A 182 6.06 12.66 -2.77
C PHE A 182 5.40 14.01 -3.02
N PHE A 183 4.67 14.14 -4.13
CA PHE A 183 4.22 15.42 -4.64
C PHE A 183 2.71 15.61 -4.61
N LYS A 184 1.97 15.09 -3.64
CA LYS A 184 0.50 15.21 -3.55
C LYS A 184 -0.24 14.76 -4.82
N GLN A 185 0.35 13.92 -5.68
CA GLN A 185 -0.28 13.51 -6.93
C GLN A 185 -1.56 12.73 -6.67
N TYR A 186 -1.46 11.78 -5.74
CA TYR A 186 -2.51 10.83 -5.41
C TYR A 186 -3.09 11.10 -4.03
N GLU A 187 -4.40 10.99 -3.94
CA GLU A 187 -5.09 10.84 -2.68
C GLU A 187 -4.84 9.43 -2.12
N LEU A 188 -4.98 9.27 -0.81
CA LEU A 188 -4.80 8.00 -0.12
C LEU A 188 -6.11 7.21 -0.19
N SER A 189 -6.02 5.93 -0.59
CA SER A 189 -7.14 5.00 -0.54
C SER A 189 -6.83 3.86 0.42
N LEU A 190 -7.83 3.41 1.15
CA LEU A 190 -7.78 2.14 1.88
C LEU A 190 -8.92 1.27 1.36
N ILE A 191 -8.57 0.12 0.81
CA ILE A 191 -9.51 -0.80 0.15
C ILE A 191 -9.47 -2.12 0.89
N ALA A 192 -10.64 -2.60 1.32
CA ALA A 192 -10.88 -4.00 1.61
C ALA A 192 -11.25 -4.71 0.31
N SER A 193 -10.74 -5.92 0.11
CA SER A 193 -11.03 -6.74 -1.05
C SER A 193 -10.98 -8.23 -0.74
N THR A 194 -11.45 -9.05 -1.66
CA THR A 194 -11.18 -10.49 -1.67
C THR A 194 -9.72 -10.78 -2.01
N GLU A 195 -9.25 -11.98 -1.71
CA GLU A 195 -7.94 -12.46 -2.17
C GLU A 195 -7.97 -12.76 -3.67
N GLU A 196 -9.09 -13.27 -4.19
CA GLU A 196 -9.32 -13.54 -5.61
C GLU A 196 -9.26 -12.29 -6.50
N ASP A 197 -9.57 -11.12 -5.93
CA ASP A 197 -9.36 -9.82 -6.56
C ASP A 197 -7.91 -9.38 -6.37
N SER A 198 -7.52 -9.10 -5.13
CA SER A 198 -6.29 -8.37 -4.84
C SER A 198 -5.02 -9.22 -5.00
N LEU A 199 -5.01 -10.47 -4.58
CA LEU A 199 -3.81 -11.30 -4.65
C LEU A 199 -3.65 -11.93 -6.03
N ARG A 200 -4.75 -12.41 -6.63
CA ARG A 200 -4.71 -13.04 -7.96
C ARG A 200 -4.40 -12.07 -9.09
N VAL A 201 -4.91 -10.83 -9.05
CA VAL A 201 -4.62 -9.84 -10.11
C VAL A 201 -3.11 -9.58 -10.23
N ARG A 202 -2.39 -9.67 -9.10
CA ARG A 202 -0.94 -9.43 -9.05
C ARG A 202 -0.19 -10.54 -9.80
N THR A 203 -0.49 -11.79 -9.49
CA THR A 203 0.18 -12.95 -10.10
C THR A 203 -0.29 -13.28 -11.51
N ASN A 204 -1.61 -13.32 -11.75
CA ASN A 204 -2.19 -13.88 -12.98
C ASN A 204 -2.49 -12.83 -14.06
N VAL A 205 -2.48 -11.53 -13.71
CA VAL A 205 -2.82 -10.43 -14.65
C VAL A 205 -1.70 -9.41 -14.77
N ARG A 206 -1.01 -9.11 -13.67
CA ARG A 206 0.06 -8.10 -13.64
C ARG A 206 1.47 -8.68 -13.77
N ASP A 207 1.60 -10.01 -13.75
CA ASP A 207 2.89 -10.71 -13.84
C ASP A 207 3.86 -10.33 -12.71
N GLU A 208 3.30 -10.05 -11.52
CA GLU A 208 4.06 -9.71 -10.33
C GLU A 208 4.46 -10.98 -9.54
N ASP A 209 5.56 -10.88 -8.81
CA ASP A 209 6.01 -11.93 -7.90
C ASP A 209 5.40 -11.71 -6.52
N SER A 210 4.59 -12.67 -6.05
CA SER A 210 3.84 -12.52 -4.82
C SER A 210 4.12 -13.61 -3.78
N TYR A 211 4.15 -13.17 -2.54
CA TYR A 211 4.53 -13.94 -1.37
C TYR A 211 3.49 -13.76 -0.27
N LEU A 212 3.32 -14.77 0.57
CA LEU A 212 2.41 -14.76 1.70
C LEU A 212 3.15 -15.22 2.96
N TYR A 213 2.94 -14.52 4.06
CA TYR A 213 3.58 -14.80 5.36
C TYR A 213 2.53 -14.81 6.47
N ARG A 214 2.45 -15.92 7.22
CA ARG A 214 1.63 -16.00 8.43
C ARG A 214 2.29 -15.19 9.55
N VAL A 215 1.60 -14.17 10.05
CA VAL A 215 2.05 -13.40 11.21
C VAL A 215 1.37 -13.93 12.46
N HIS A 216 2.16 -14.45 13.38
CA HIS A 216 1.71 -14.92 14.68
C HIS A 216 1.65 -13.75 15.65
N MET A 217 0.45 -13.44 16.13
CA MET A 217 0.21 -12.42 17.15
C MET A 217 -0.94 -12.85 18.07
N PRO A 218 -1.01 -12.31 19.30
CA PRO A 218 -2.14 -12.55 20.19
C PRO A 218 -3.48 -12.24 19.51
N PRO A 219 -4.54 -13.05 19.73
CA PRO A 219 -5.84 -12.85 19.09
C PRO A 219 -6.43 -11.44 19.30
N ASP A 220 -6.25 -10.86 20.47
CA ASP A 220 -6.73 -9.50 20.77
C ASP A 220 -5.96 -8.43 19.99
N ASN A 221 -4.67 -8.65 19.70
CA ASN A 221 -3.90 -7.77 18.83
C ASN A 221 -4.36 -7.88 17.38
N ALA A 222 -4.68 -9.09 16.90
CA ALA A 222 -5.23 -9.29 15.56
C ALA A 222 -6.58 -8.58 15.39
N ARG A 223 -7.49 -8.71 16.37
CA ARG A 223 -8.78 -8.02 16.40
C ARG A 223 -8.60 -6.50 16.43
N SER A 224 -7.70 -6.01 17.27
CA SER A 224 -7.37 -4.59 17.36
C SER A 224 -6.82 -4.04 16.05
N LEU A 225 -5.98 -4.81 15.36
CA LEU A 225 -5.43 -4.42 14.07
C LEU A 225 -6.52 -4.36 12.99
N PHE A 226 -7.40 -5.36 12.92
CA PHE A 226 -8.55 -5.35 12.03
C PHE A 226 -9.44 -4.12 12.26
N LEU A 227 -9.79 -3.81 13.52
CA LEU A 227 -10.55 -2.62 13.88
C LEU A 227 -9.81 -1.31 13.55
N ALA A 228 -8.48 -1.28 13.69
CA ALA A 228 -7.68 -0.12 13.30
C ALA A 228 -7.73 0.14 11.78
N TYR A 229 -7.81 -0.90 10.94
CA TYR A 229 -8.07 -0.76 9.51
C TYR A 229 -9.46 -0.16 9.24
N VAL A 230 -10.51 -0.68 9.89
CA VAL A 230 -11.88 -0.15 9.73
C VAL A 230 -11.95 1.33 10.13
N ALA A 231 -11.38 1.68 11.30
CA ALA A 231 -11.33 3.05 11.76
C ALA A 231 -10.51 3.95 10.82
N SER A 232 -9.45 3.44 10.21
CA SER A 232 -8.66 4.18 9.22
C SER A 232 -9.42 4.41 7.91
N ALA A 233 -10.19 3.42 7.46
CA ALA A 233 -11.09 3.52 6.31
C ALA A 233 -12.14 4.61 6.53
N ASN A 234 -12.82 4.59 7.68
CA ASN A 234 -13.81 5.60 8.04
C ASN A 234 -13.20 7.01 8.09
N ARG A 235 -12.05 7.18 8.76
CA ARG A 235 -11.36 8.48 8.79
C ARG A 235 -10.99 8.98 7.39
N LEU A 236 -10.59 8.10 6.47
CA LEU A 236 -10.24 8.49 5.09
C LEU A 236 -11.47 8.88 4.27
N ARG A 237 -12.61 8.25 4.53
CA ARG A 237 -13.91 8.63 3.93
C ARG A 237 -14.34 10.02 4.38
N ASP A 238 -14.19 10.34 5.66
CA ASP A 238 -14.65 11.61 6.23
C ASP A 238 -13.64 12.75 6.04
N SER A 239 -12.35 12.41 6.08
CA SER A 239 -11.24 13.37 6.00
C SER A 239 -10.21 12.89 4.96
N PRO A 240 -10.34 13.31 3.69
CA PRO A 240 -9.42 12.89 2.63
C PRO A 240 -7.99 13.35 2.93
N ARG A 241 -7.02 12.50 2.61
CA ARG A 241 -5.59 12.77 2.78
C ARG A 241 -4.84 12.41 1.50
N PHE A 242 -3.68 13.03 1.29
CA PHE A 242 -2.78 12.61 0.24
C PHE A 242 -2.05 11.32 0.65
N TYR A 243 -1.83 10.44 -0.32
CA TYR A 243 -0.84 9.39 -0.19
C TYR A 243 0.54 10.04 -0.11
N HIS A 244 1.43 9.49 0.72
CA HIS A 244 2.80 9.98 0.80
C HIS A 244 3.79 8.82 0.84
N THR A 245 4.72 8.80 -0.13
CA THR A 245 5.65 7.68 -0.33
C THR A 245 6.50 7.35 0.90
N LEU A 246 6.77 8.32 1.78
CA LEU A 246 7.57 8.07 3.01
C LEU A 246 6.76 7.92 4.30
N THR A 247 5.54 8.45 4.37
CA THR A 247 4.85 8.65 5.66
C THR A 247 3.41 8.16 5.69
N ALA A 248 2.82 7.90 4.53
CA ALA A 248 1.45 7.45 4.36
C ALA A 248 1.37 6.52 3.14
N ASN A 249 1.95 5.33 3.29
CA ASN A 249 2.06 4.28 2.28
C ASN A 249 1.60 2.91 2.83
N CYS A 250 1.66 1.86 2.00
CA CYS A 250 1.24 0.50 2.32
C CYS A 250 2.00 -0.21 3.43
N THR A 251 3.13 0.32 3.87
CA THR A 251 3.91 -0.24 4.99
C THR A 251 3.81 0.65 6.22
N THR A 252 4.10 1.94 6.07
CA THR A 252 4.09 2.93 7.16
C THR A 252 2.75 3.07 7.86
N ILE A 253 1.62 3.02 7.14
CA ILE A 253 0.29 3.07 7.78
C ILE A 253 0.03 1.80 8.59
N VAL A 254 0.42 0.64 8.08
CA VAL A 254 0.28 -0.65 8.77
C VAL A 254 1.09 -0.64 10.06
N PHE A 255 2.34 -0.21 10.00
CA PHE A 255 3.20 -0.11 11.18
C PHE A 255 2.77 1.00 12.15
N GLN A 256 2.17 2.09 11.68
CA GLN A 256 1.56 3.11 12.55
C GLN A 256 0.37 2.53 13.34
N MET A 257 -0.43 1.65 12.72
CA MET A 257 -1.51 0.94 13.42
C MET A 257 -0.94 -0.10 14.39
N ALA A 258 -0.03 -0.97 13.92
CA ALA A 258 0.58 -2.02 14.73
C ALA A 258 1.32 -1.48 15.96
N ARG A 259 2.05 -0.37 15.84
CA ARG A 259 2.75 0.28 16.99
C ARG A 259 1.83 0.76 18.10
N ARG A 260 0.58 1.08 17.80
CA ARG A 260 -0.42 1.47 18.81
C ARG A 260 -1.00 0.27 19.56
N ILE A 261 -0.82 -0.93 19.00
CA ILE A 261 -1.39 -2.18 19.50
C ILE A 261 -0.31 -3.02 20.20
N VAL A 262 0.90 -3.03 19.66
CA VAL A 262 2.05 -3.79 20.16
C VAL A 262 3.07 -2.83 20.76
N PRO A 263 3.12 -2.68 22.10
CA PRO A 263 4.13 -1.87 22.76
C PRO A 263 5.54 -2.33 22.41
N GLY A 264 6.45 -1.38 22.16
CA GLY A 264 7.86 -1.69 21.89
C GLY A 264 8.19 -2.18 20.48
N LEU A 265 7.25 -2.17 19.53
CA LEU A 265 7.53 -2.55 18.13
C LEU A 265 8.62 -1.62 17.52
N PRO A 266 9.81 -2.14 17.18
CA PRO A 266 10.98 -1.32 16.86
C PRO A 266 10.82 -0.60 15.52
N LEU A 267 11.32 0.64 15.43
CA LEU A 267 11.46 1.33 14.15
C LEU A 267 12.62 0.73 13.37
N ASP A 268 12.40 0.46 12.10
CA ASP A 268 13.39 -0.18 11.23
C ASP A 268 13.28 0.39 9.81
N TYR A 269 14.42 0.55 9.13
CA TYR A 269 14.47 1.06 7.74
C TYR A 269 13.69 0.16 6.77
N ARG A 270 13.53 -1.13 7.09
CA ARG A 270 12.75 -2.12 6.32
C ARG A 270 11.25 -1.79 6.28
N GLN A 271 10.77 -0.89 7.15
CA GLN A 271 9.41 -0.33 7.06
C GLN A 271 9.28 0.70 5.91
N LEU A 272 10.39 1.24 5.40
CA LEU A 272 10.42 2.06 4.19
C LEU A 272 10.86 1.22 2.98
N ALA A 273 11.84 0.34 3.18
CA ALA A 273 12.28 -0.64 2.20
C ALA A 273 11.47 -1.93 2.33
N SER A 274 10.18 -1.85 1.98
CA SER A 274 9.17 -2.89 2.21
C SER A 274 9.50 -4.24 1.59
N GLY A 275 10.41 -4.28 0.61
CA GLY A 275 10.91 -5.52 0.05
C GLY A 275 11.65 -6.42 1.04
N TYR A 276 12.10 -5.88 2.18
CA TYR A 276 12.82 -6.58 3.24
C TYR A 276 11.96 -6.84 4.49
N LEU A 277 10.64 -6.71 4.38
CA LEU A 277 9.72 -7.06 5.47
C LEU A 277 9.82 -8.53 5.94
N PRO A 278 10.10 -9.54 5.09
CA PRO A 278 10.24 -10.92 5.56
C PRO A 278 11.36 -11.07 6.59
N GLU A 279 12.51 -10.44 6.36
CA GLU A 279 13.63 -10.42 7.31
C GLU A 279 13.25 -9.69 8.59
N TYR A 280 12.53 -8.57 8.48
CA TYR A 280 12.07 -7.82 9.64
C TYR A 280 11.09 -8.64 10.50
N PHE A 281 10.12 -9.33 9.87
CA PHE A 281 9.20 -10.21 10.59
C PHE A 281 9.91 -11.41 11.22
N TYR A 282 10.93 -11.95 10.56
CA TYR A 282 11.77 -13.01 11.11
C TYR A 282 12.51 -12.54 12.37
N ASP A 283 13.17 -11.38 12.31
CA ASP A 283 13.90 -10.81 13.45
C ASP A 283 12.99 -10.45 14.63
N LEU A 284 11.73 -10.08 14.35
CA LEU A 284 10.70 -9.86 15.37
C LEU A 284 10.19 -11.15 16.02
N GLY A 285 10.51 -12.33 15.47
CA GLY A 285 10.01 -13.62 15.96
C GLY A 285 8.51 -13.83 15.74
N VAL A 286 7.90 -13.12 14.78
CA VAL A 286 6.44 -13.22 14.50
C VAL A 286 6.11 -14.22 13.40
N LEU A 287 7.11 -14.92 12.85
CA LEU A 287 6.94 -16.01 11.87
C LEU A 287 7.29 -17.35 12.52
N GLN A 288 6.57 -18.42 12.16
CA GLN A 288 6.84 -19.79 12.64
C GLN A 288 6.93 -20.80 11.48
N GLY A 289 7.63 -21.92 11.70
CA GLY A 289 7.66 -23.05 10.76
C GLY A 289 8.79 -23.06 9.73
N ALA A 290 9.73 -22.10 9.77
CA ALA A 290 10.96 -22.12 8.97
C ALA A 290 12.16 -21.60 9.76
N GLN A 291 13.37 -22.01 9.37
CA GLN A 291 14.61 -21.74 10.11
C GLN A 291 15.36 -20.49 9.65
N SER A 292 14.91 -19.83 8.58
CA SER A 292 15.56 -18.61 8.07
C SER A 292 14.60 -17.75 7.24
N ALA A 293 14.88 -16.43 7.16
CA ALA A 293 14.14 -15.52 6.30
C ALA A 293 14.17 -15.94 4.81
N ALA A 294 15.28 -16.51 4.34
CA ALA A 294 15.42 -17.03 2.99
C ALA A 294 14.46 -18.20 2.73
N GLU A 295 14.28 -19.08 3.71
CA GLU A 295 13.32 -20.17 3.64
C GLU A 295 11.87 -19.67 3.65
N TYR A 296 11.54 -18.69 4.49
CA TYR A 296 10.24 -18.02 4.44
C TYR A 296 9.96 -17.41 3.07
N ARG A 297 10.94 -16.76 2.42
CA ARG A 297 10.79 -16.25 1.05
C ARG A 297 10.52 -17.38 0.05
N ARG A 298 11.32 -18.44 0.08
CA ARG A 298 11.18 -19.56 -0.86
C ARG A 298 9.82 -20.22 -0.75
N LEU A 299 9.40 -20.58 0.46
CA LEU A 299 8.16 -21.33 0.70
C LEU A 299 6.91 -20.42 0.67
N GLY A 300 7.05 -19.18 1.11
CA GLY A 300 5.99 -18.16 1.08
C GLY A 300 5.63 -17.67 -0.32
N ARG A 301 6.50 -17.86 -1.33
CA ARG A 301 6.20 -17.48 -2.71
C ARG A 301 5.03 -18.32 -3.23
N TYR A 302 3.91 -17.66 -3.52
CA TYR A 302 2.70 -18.33 -4.00
C TYR A 302 2.46 -18.15 -5.50
N THR A 303 3.27 -17.33 -6.19
CA THR A 303 3.11 -16.99 -7.61
C THR A 303 2.77 -18.18 -8.49
N ASP A 304 3.57 -19.25 -8.43
CA ASP A 304 3.40 -20.40 -9.32
C ASP A 304 2.11 -21.17 -9.01
N ARG A 305 1.78 -21.31 -7.72
CA ARG A 305 0.53 -21.95 -7.26
C ARG A 305 -0.69 -21.16 -7.74
N ALA A 306 -0.66 -19.83 -7.60
CA ALA A 306 -1.74 -18.96 -8.07
C ALA A 306 -1.90 -19.00 -9.60
N ARG A 307 -0.79 -18.99 -10.34
CA ARG A 307 -0.82 -19.09 -11.82
C ARG A 307 -1.39 -20.43 -12.27
N ALA A 308 -0.92 -21.54 -11.70
CA ALA A 308 -1.41 -22.88 -12.03
C ALA A 308 -2.90 -23.05 -11.70
N HIS A 309 -3.39 -22.43 -10.63
CA HIS A 309 -4.80 -22.52 -10.23
C HIS A 309 -5.75 -21.69 -11.12
N GLY A 310 -5.26 -20.61 -11.73
CA GLY A 310 -6.07 -19.75 -12.59
C GLY A 310 -7.20 -19.04 -11.81
N ASN A 311 -8.45 -19.22 -12.24
CA ASN A 311 -9.63 -18.56 -11.67
C ASN A 311 -10.64 -19.57 -11.08
N ALA A 312 -10.19 -20.76 -10.72
CA ALA A 312 -11.04 -21.75 -10.07
C ALA A 312 -11.39 -21.34 -8.61
N PRO A 313 -12.46 -21.90 -8.01
CA PRO A 313 -12.76 -21.70 -6.59
C PRO A 313 -11.68 -22.28 -5.67
N GLY A 314 -11.47 -21.65 -4.51
CA GLY A 314 -10.50 -22.08 -3.50
C GLY A 314 -9.11 -21.46 -3.63
N PHE A 315 -9.01 -20.30 -4.29
CA PHE A 315 -7.76 -19.55 -4.46
C PHE A 315 -7.05 -19.29 -3.13
N SER A 316 -7.80 -18.84 -2.12
CA SER A 316 -7.29 -18.49 -0.79
C SER A 316 -6.62 -19.68 -0.09
N ARG A 317 -7.19 -20.89 -0.21
CA ARG A 317 -6.56 -22.14 0.25
C ARG A 317 -5.30 -22.48 -0.54
N VAL A 318 -5.31 -22.32 -1.87
CA VAL A 318 -4.17 -22.69 -2.73
C VAL A 318 -2.94 -21.82 -2.47
N VAL A 319 -3.10 -20.51 -2.31
CA VAL A 319 -1.95 -19.62 -2.06
C VAL A 319 -1.24 -19.92 -0.74
N ARG A 320 -1.95 -20.52 0.22
CA ARG A 320 -1.44 -20.92 1.54
C ARG A 320 -0.76 -22.30 1.58
N GLN A 321 -0.88 -23.12 0.55
CA GLN A 321 -0.25 -24.45 0.52
C GLN A 321 1.27 -24.34 0.66
N GLY A 322 1.84 -25.04 1.64
CA GLY A 322 3.29 -25.05 1.90
C GLY A 322 3.84 -23.76 2.51
N VAL A 323 2.99 -22.78 2.86
CA VAL A 323 3.43 -21.57 3.55
C VAL A 323 3.76 -21.91 5.02
N PRO A 324 4.97 -21.61 5.51
CA PRO A 324 5.34 -21.87 6.90
C PRO A 324 4.39 -21.20 7.90
N GLY A 325 4.09 -21.89 9.01
CA GLY A 325 3.20 -21.40 10.07
C GLY A 325 1.70 -21.56 9.75
N ILE A 326 1.37 -22.08 8.57
CA ILE A 326 0.01 -22.48 8.20
C ILE A 326 -0.03 -24.01 8.26
N GLY A 327 -0.80 -24.56 9.21
CA GLY A 327 -0.98 -26.01 9.30
C GLY A 327 -1.43 -26.60 7.96
N ALA A 328 -0.97 -27.81 7.65
CA ALA A 328 -1.38 -28.48 6.41
C ALA A 328 -2.92 -28.49 6.35
N PRO A 329 -3.54 -28.10 5.22
CA PRO A 329 -4.97 -28.31 5.04
C PRO A 329 -5.26 -29.79 5.33
N CYS A 330 -6.24 -30.10 6.16
CA CYS A 330 -6.71 -31.47 6.35
C CYS A 330 -7.08 -32.04 4.96
N GLU A 331 -6.20 -32.86 4.38
CA GLU A 331 -6.53 -33.69 3.23
C GLU A 331 -7.47 -34.78 3.72
N GLY A 332 -8.78 -34.52 3.66
CA GLY A 332 -9.75 -35.49 4.17
C GLY A 332 -11.22 -35.25 3.85
N MET A 333 -11.58 -34.25 3.03
CA MET A 333 -12.98 -34.07 2.61
C MET A 333 -13.10 -34.06 1.08
N ALA A 334 -12.79 -35.20 0.46
CA ALA A 334 -13.48 -35.58 -0.76
C ALA A 334 -14.88 -36.14 -0.36
N PRO A 335 -15.94 -35.92 -1.16
CA PRO A 335 -17.25 -36.49 -0.87
C PRO A 335 -17.22 -38.00 -1.17
N THR A 336 -16.73 -38.79 -0.23
CA THR A 336 -16.75 -40.25 -0.35
C THR A 336 -18.15 -40.74 0.02
N LYS A 337 -18.85 -41.30 -0.98
CA LYS A 337 -20.08 -42.07 -0.79
C LYS A 337 -19.84 -43.19 0.24
N LEU A 338 -20.73 -43.27 1.22
CA LEU A 338 -21.11 -44.45 2.03
C LEU A 338 -20.01 -45.43 2.48
N ALA A 339 -19.63 -45.39 3.77
CA ALA A 339 -19.67 -46.51 4.74
C ALA A 339 -18.89 -46.13 6.04
N PRO A 340 -19.19 -46.74 7.21
CA PRO A 340 -18.80 -46.21 8.51
C PRO A 340 -17.55 -46.85 9.13
N GLN A 341 -16.94 -46.10 10.07
CA GLN A 341 -15.98 -46.49 11.11
C GLN A 341 -14.48 -46.48 10.75
N ALA A 342 -13.80 -45.40 11.14
CA ALA A 342 -12.70 -45.42 12.11
C ALA A 342 -12.37 -43.96 12.50
N SER A 343 -12.28 -43.68 13.80
CA SER A 343 -11.89 -42.36 14.31
C SER A 343 -10.45 -42.02 13.91
N PRO A 344 -10.16 -40.84 13.34
CA PRO A 344 -8.79 -40.42 13.09
C PRO A 344 -8.12 -39.95 14.40
N PRO A 345 -6.77 -40.06 14.50
CA PRO A 345 -6.03 -39.64 15.69
C PRO A 345 -6.06 -38.10 15.86
N PRO A 346 -5.82 -37.58 17.07
CA PRO A 346 -5.92 -36.15 17.34
C PRO A 346 -4.77 -35.37 16.68
N CYS A 347 -5.11 -34.26 16.03
CA CYS A 347 -4.17 -33.27 15.51
C CYS A 347 -3.43 -32.57 16.66
N LEU A 348 -2.11 -32.37 16.50
CA LEU A 348 -1.31 -31.47 17.34
C LEU A 348 -1.34 -30.04 16.80
#